data_AF-L7JRZ3-F1
#
_entry.id   AF-L7JRZ3-F1
#
_cell.length_a   1.000
_cell.length_b   1.000
_cell.length_c   1.000
_cell.angle_alpha   90.00
_cell.angle_beta   90.00
_cell.angle_gamma   90.00
#
_symmetry.space_group_name_H-M   'P 1'
#
loop_
_entity.id
_entity.type
_entity.pdbx_description
1 polymer ?
#
loop_
_entity_poly.entity_id
_entity_poly.type
_entity_poly.pdbx_seq_one_letter_code
_entity_poly.pdbx_strand_id
1 'polypeptide(L)'
;MDFEYGYEGTSAKDLIKLFDIRKKDTIVYDNSDFYGTTSTPLDLPTSKYVKDVQTIKMTEPKCLIETEPQLFRTNGRLLSKLEELDLLLNIDFIEIYDHLYIDENLCIYKVPYFDYEIANSNWLEAQEKNAYFYFVHNGIKYEDFIASMSKRSLQIFNSSLNILTYENCIPNYLSSFGTPPFSYPMYGEREISDQLSRVLSFRNISFYVNKSLKCTRVNDHYEINGIYGNATFRKRKSEANEVVSPVSFYFRVLLLKQPFILPTFFGTIMVDKKIVNVISINCSAKVCPPNTFLVYFYADHKLPAHLMSHLKIDENNILNDVTFSNMREFNWSFS
;
A
#
# COMPACT_ATOMS: atom_id res chain seq x y z
N MET A 1 -22.85 -9.45 25.48
CA MET A 1 -23.38 -10.07 24.23
C MET A 1 -22.50 -11.25 23.91
N ASP A 2 -23.07 -12.35 23.43
CA ASP A 2 -22.33 -13.60 23.24
C ASP A 2 -22.28 -13.97 21.74
N PHE A 3 -21.08 -14.26 21.25
CA PHE A 3 -20.81 -14.59 19.85
C PHE A 3 -20.13 -15.96 19.76
N GLU A 4 -20.18 -16.60 18.58
CA GLU A 4 -19.42 -17.84 18.37
C GLU A 4 -17.96 -17.52 18.00
N TYR A 5 -17.74 -16.48 17.19
CA TYR A 5 -16.42 -16.13 16.65
C TYR A 5 -16.04 -14.68 16.92
N GLY A 6 -14.77 -14.48 17.28
CA GLY A 6 -14.13 -13.17 17.36
C GLY A 6 -12.99 -13.04 16.34
N TYR A 7 -12.96 -11.90 15.64
CA TYR A 7 -11.89 -11.51 14.72
C TYR A 7 -11.32 -10.16 15.16
N GLU A 8 -10.00 -10.04 15.12
CA GLU A 8 -9.32 -8.81 15.49
C GLU A 8 -8.80 -8.10 14.26
N GLY A 9 -9.05 -6.79 14.17
CA GLY A 9 -8.55 -5.95 13.09
C GLY A 9 -9.60 -5.57 12.07
N THR A 10 -9.46 -4.36 11.55
CA THR A 10 -10.40 -3.75 10.60
C THR A 10 -9.71 -3.28 9.32
N SER A 11 -8.51 -3.77 8.99
CA SER A 11 -7.90 -3.48 7.70
C SER A 11 -8.70 -4.08 6.55
N ALA A 12 -8.64 -3.50 5.36
CA ALA A 12 -9.33 -4.04 4.19
C ALA A 12 -9.02 -5.53 3.94
N LYS A 13 -7.75 -5.94 4.15
CA LYS A 13 -7.31 -7.33 4.06
C LYS A 13 -7.99 -8.23 5.09
N ASP A 14 -8.10 -7.77 6.34
CA ASP A 14 -8.77 -8.50 7.41
C ASP A 14 -10.27 -8.70 7.09
N LEU A 15 -10.91 -7.63 6.60
CA LEU A 15 -12.35 -7.59 6.35
C LEU A 15 -12.76 -8.42 5.12
N ILE A 16 -11.98 -8.42 4.04
CA ILE A 16 -12.31 -9.20 2.82
C ILE A 16 -12.40 -10.70 3.11
N LYS A 17 -11.53 -11.21 3.99
CA LYS A 17 -11.55 -12.63 4.40
C LYS A 17 -12.87 -13.02 5.07
N LEU A 18 -13.61 -12.07 5.65
CA LEU A 18 -14.90 -12.33 6.29
C LEU A 18 -16.01 -12.58 5.28
N PHE A 19 -15.86 -12.16 4.01
CA PHE A 19 -16.87 -12.39 2.98
C PHE A 19 -17.00 -13.87 2.60
N ASP A 20 -15.95 -14.66 2.80
CA ASP A 20 -15.94 -16.11 2.57
C ASP A 20 -16.53 -16.90 3.76
N ILE A 21 -16.88 -16.20 4.86
CA ILE A 21 -17.30 -16.81 6.11
C ILE A 21 -18.82 -16.65 6.29
N ARG A 22 -19.56 -17.75 6.11
CA ARG A 22 -21.02 -17.80 6.32
C ARG A 22 -21.41 -17.87 7.81
N LYS A 23 -21.06 -16.88 8.63
CA LYS A 23 -21.28 -16.98 10.09
C LYS A 23 -21.98 -15.76 10.68
N LYS A 24 -23.24 -15.95 11.06
CA LYS A 24 -24.15 -14.93 11.61
C LYS A 24 -23.83 -14.50 13.05
N ASP A 25 -22.95 -15.22 13.76
CA ASP A 25 -22.58 -14.93 15.16
C ASP A 25 -21.10 -14.55 15.28
N THR A 26 -20.72 -13.51 14.53
CA THR A 26 -19.35 -13.02 14.45
C THR A 26 -19.25 -11.60 14.98
N ILE A 27 -18.27 -11.37 15.85
CA ILE A 27 -17.83 -10.03 16.26
C ILE A 27 -16.45 -9.74 15.69
N VAL A 28 -16.30 -8.57 15.07
CA VAL A 28 -15.01 -7.97 14.73
C VAL A 28 -14.70 -6.93 15.78
N TYR A 29 -13.49 -6.94 16.32
CA TYR A 29 -13.07 -5.96 17.32
C TYR A 29 -11.72 -5.34 16.98
N ASP A 30 -11.54 -4.08 17.35
CA ASP A 30 -10.33 -3.33 17.06
C ASP A 30 -10.05 -2.31 18.16
N ASN A 31 -8.89 -2.38 18.80
CA ASN A 31 -8.43 -1.42 19.80
C ASN A 31 -7.89 -0.11 19.19
N SER A 32 -8.50 0.33 18.09
CA SER A 32 -8.23 1.59 17.40
C SER A 32 -9.44 2.51 17.54
N ASP A 33 -9.29 3.81 17.25
CA ASP A 33 -10.43 4.76 17.27
C ASP A 33 -11.19 4.81 15.95
N PHE A 34 -10.65 4.21 14.91
CA PHE A 34 -11.16 4.21 13.55
C PHE A 34 -10.93 2.85 12.90
N TYR A 35 -11.67 2.57 11.83
CA TYR A 35 -11.46 1.39 11.01
C TYR A 35 -10.22 1.55 10.12
N GLY A 36 -9.56 0.43 9.83
CA GLY A 36 -8.47 0.37 8.88
C GLY A 36 -7.12 0.79 9.45
N THR A 37 -6.20 1.12 8.55
CA THR A 37 -4.77 1.36 8.81
C THR A 37 -4.36 2.83 8.61
N THR A 38 -5.30 3.71 8.28
CA THR A 38 -5.03 5.12 8.02
C THR A 38 -5.10 5.95 9.30
N SER A 39 -4.01 6.62 9.68
CA SER A 39 -3.92 7.43 10.90
C SER A 39 -3.64 8.89 10.59
N THR A 40 -4.03 9.81 11.46
CA THR A 40 -3.41 11.15 11.45
C THR A 40 -1.98 11.05 11.97
N PRO A 41 -1.09 12.01 11.67
CA PRO A 41 0.26 12.01 12.24
C PRO A 41 0.28 12.03 13.77
N LEU A 42 -0.76 12.60 14.40
CA LEU A 42 -0.89 12.67 15.86
C LEU A 42 -1.37 11.35 16.47
N ASP A 43 -2.19 10.58 15.74
CA ASP A 43 -2.67 9.27 16.18
C ASP A 43 -1.65 8.15 15.93
N LEU A 44 -0.73 8.36 14.99
CA LEU A 44 0.25 7.37 14.56
C LEU A 44 1.05 6.73 15.71
N PRO A 45 1.55 7.47 16.74
CA PRO A 45 2.24 6.86 17.88
C PRO A 45 1.39 5.90 18.72
N THR A 46 0.06 6.02 18.62
CA THR A 46 -0.89 5.15 19.34
C THR A 46 -1.43 4.00 18.48
N SER A 47 -1.11 3.99 17.18
CA SER A 47 -1.54 2.94 16.28
C SER A 47 -0.83 1.62 16.60
N LYS A 48 -1.60 0.54 16.73
CA LYS A 48 -1.05 -0.81 16.94
C LYS A 48 -0.28 -1.36 15.73
N TYR A 49 -0.45 -0.74 14.56
CA TYR A 49 0.12 -1.20 13.30
C TYR A 49 1.58 -0.76 13.11
N VAL A 50 2.06 0.20 13.92
CA VAL A 50 3.40 0.78 13.78
C VAL A 50 4.18 0.74 15.09
N LYS A 51 5.50 0.88 14.95
CA LYS A 51 6.47 1.00 16.04
C LYS A 51 7.49 2.08 15.72
N ASP A 52 8.28 2.44 16.73
CA ASP A 52 9.42 3.36 16.59
C ASP A 52 9.06 4.69 15.92
N VAL A 53 7.86 5.21 16.20
CA VAL A 53 7.38 6.44 15.59
C VAL A 53 8.22 7.63 16.05
N GLN A 54 8.83 8.35 15.11
CA GLN A 54 9.54 9.59 15.38
C GLN A 54 8.98 10.71 14.51
N THR A 55 8.59 11.81 15.15
CA THR A 55 8.16 13.03 14.46
C THR A 55 9.32 14.02 14.44
N ILE A 56 9.94 14.20 13.28
CA ILE A 56 11.07 15.11 13.08
C ILE A 56 10.55 16.53 12.87
N LYS A 57 9.46 16.67 12.09
CA LYS A 57 8.81 17.96 11.82
C LYS A 57 7.29 17.77 11.72
N MET A 58 6.53 18.70 12.30
CA MET A 58 5.06 18.70 12.25
C MET A 58 4.54 20.13 12.20
N THR A 59 4.28 20.64 11.00
CA THR A 59 3.70 21.99 10.82
C THR A 59 2.26 21.96 10.33
N GLU A 60 1.80 20.85 9.76
CA GLU A 60 0.46 20.71 9.20
C GLU A 60 -0.14 19.33 9.54
N PRO A 61 -0.82 19.15 10.68
CA PRO A 61 -1.26 17.83 11.12
C PRO A 61 -2.43 17.26 10.31
N LYS A 62 -3.04 18.03 9.39
CA LYS A 62 -4.23 17.61 8.63
C LYS A 62 -3.88 16.77 7.40
N CYS A 63 -3.21 15.64 7.60
CA CYS A 63 -3.06 14.61 6.57
C CYS A 63 -3.43 13.23 7.11
N LEU A 64 -3.68 12.31 6.18
CA LEU A 64 -3.99 10.92 6.41
C LEU A 64 -2.76 10.10 6.01
N ILE A 65 -2.16 9.43 6.98
CA ILE A 65 -0.98 8.59 6.82
C ILE A 65 -1.41 7.13 6.89
N GLU A 66 -1.30 6.41 5.78
CA GLU A 66 -1.35 4.95 5.80
C GLU A 66 -0.16 4.35 6.58
N THR A 67 -0.46 3.45 7.52
CA THR A 67 0.58 2.64 8.17
C THR A 67 1.11 1.52 7.28
N GLU A 68 0.41 1.22 6.18
CA GLU A 68 0.71 0.19 5.18
C GLU A 68 0.38 0.69 3.76
N PRO A 69 0.97 1.82 3.30
CA PRO A 69 0.58 2.47 2.05
C PRO A 69 0.66 1.52 0.87
N GLN A 70 -0.48 1.26 0.24
CA GLN A 70 -0.58 0.41 -0.95
C GLN A 70 -1.18 1.18 -2.12
N LEU A 71 -0.70 0.83 -3.30
CA LEU A 71 -1.33 1.17 -4.57
C LEU A 71 -1.99 -0.08 -5.12
N PHE A 72 -3.16 0.06 -5.70
CA PHE A 72 -3.92 -1.06 -6.25
C PHE A 72 -3.77 -1.10 -7.77
N ARG A 73 -3.43 -2.25 -8.34
CA ARG A 73 -3.48 -2.41 -9.80
C ARG A 73 -4.92 -2.28 -10.23
N THR A 74 -5.13 -1.56 -11.33
CA THR A 74 -6.48 -1.35 -11.91
C THR A 74 -7.16 -2.66 -12.29
N ASN A 75 -6.38 -3.67 -12.69
CA ASN A 75 -6.85 -5.04 -12.97
C ASN A 75 -6.47 -6.04 -11.86
N GLY A 76 -6.25 -5.53 -10.64
CA GLY A 76 -5.84 -6.31 -9.48
C GLY A 76 -6.99 -7.04 -8.79
N ARG A 77 -6.65 -8.10 -8.06
CA ARG A 77 -7.64 -8.96 -7.36
C ARG A 77 -8.52 -8.18 -6.38
N LEU A 78 -7.96 -7.19 -5.68
CA LEU A 78 -8.73 -6.38 -4.75
C LEU A 78 -9.83 -5.61 -5.45
N LEU A 79 -9.50 -4.87 -6.52
CA LEU A 79 -10.50 -4.06 -7.23
C LEU A 79 -11.58 -4.95 -7.85
N SER A 80 -11.22 -6.08 -8.46
CA SER A 80 -12.20 -7.07 -8.92
C SER A 80 -13.09 -7.55 -7.77
N LYS A 81 -12.53 -7.76 -6.57
CA LYS A 81 -13.32 -8.16 -5.40
C LYS A 81 -14.25 -7.06 -4.92
N LEU A 82 -13.82 -5.80 -4.94
CA LEU A 82 -14.67 -4.66 -4.59
C LEU A 82 -15.79 -4.47 -5.62
N GLU A 83 -15.52 -4.73 -6.90
CA GLU A 83 -16.51 -4.74 -7.97
C GLU A 83 -17.57 -5.84 -7.75
N GLU A 84 -17.15 -7.07 -7.47
CA GLU A 84 -18.05 -8.19 -7.12
C GLU A 84 -18.98 -7.90 -5.93
N LEU A 85 -18.57 -6.98 -5.04
CA LEU A 85 -19.30 -6.59 -3.85
C LEU A 85 -20.13 -5.30 -4.05
N ASP A 86 -20.21 -4.78 -5.27
CA ASP A 86 -20.84 -3.51 -5.64
C ASP A 86 -20.31 -2.30 -4.83
N LEU A 87 -19.04 -2.40 -4.36
CA LEU A 87 -18.43 -1.38 -3.52
C LEU A 87 -17.78 -0.25 -4.31
N LEU A 88 -17.41 -0.49 -5.57
CA LEU A 88 -16.83 0.56 -6.43
C LEU A 88 -17.79 1.71 -6.72
N LEU A 89 -19.09 1.54 -6.50
CA LEU A 89 -20.08 2.62 -6.58
C LEU A 89 -19.96 3.65 -5.44
N ASN A 90 -19.27 3.29 -4.36
CA ASN A 90 -19.15 4.10 -3.14
C ASN A 90 -17.71 4.47 -2.79
N ILE A 91 -16.73 4.00 -3.57
CA ILE A 91 -15.31 4.27 -3.35
C ILE A 91 -14.74 4.86 -4.64
N ASP A 92 -14.39 6.14 -4.58
CA ASP A 92 -13.70 6.80 -5.68
C ASP A 92 -12.20 6.53 -5.63
N PHE A 93 -11.59 6.36 -6.79
CA PHE A 93 -10.15 6.15 -6.93
C PHE A 93 -9.55 7.23 -7.84
N ILE A 94 -8.33 7.66 -7.52
CA ILE A 94 -7.49 8.40 -8.47
C ILE A 94 -6.60 7.41 -9.22
N GLU A 95 -6.41 7.66 -10.50
CA GLU A 95 -5.52 6.89 -11.37
C GLU A 95 -4.09 7.44 -11.29
N ILE A 96 -3.11 6.54 -11.25
CA ILE A 96 -1.68 6.89 -11.23
C ILE A 96 -1.03 6.25 -12.45
N TYR A 97 -0.62 7.10 -13.39
CA TYR A 97 -0.03 6.70 -14.68
C TYR A 97 1.48 6.51 -14.62
N ASP A 98 2.15 7.22 -13.72
CA ASP A 98 3.60 7.29 -13.70
C ASP A 98 4.20 6.23 -12.78
N HIS A 99 4.95 5.32 -13.38
CA HIS A 99 5.81 4.35 -12.70
C HIS A 99 7.27 4.66 -13.04
N LEU A 100 8.09 4.98 -12.04
CA LEU A 100 9.44 5.50 -12.25
C LEU A 100 10.51 4.61 -11.62
N TYR A 101 11.64 4.45 -12.31
CA TYR A 101 12.91 4.02 -11.74
C TYR A 101 13.87 5.20 -11.65
N ILE A 102 14.50 5.36 -10.50
CA ILE A 102 15.40 6.47 -10.21
C ILE A 102 16.75 5.86 -9.81
N ASP A 103 17.78 6.07 -10.60
CA ASP A 103 19.10 5.49 -10.33
C ASP A 103 19.89 6.27 -9.25
N GLU A 104 21.08 5.77 -8.91
CA GLU A 104 21.94 6.37 -7.87
C GLU A 104 22.41 7.80 -8.21
N ASN A 105 22.33 8.20 -9.48
CA ASN A 105 22.64 9.56 -9.93
C ASN A 105 21.40 10.44 -10.03
N LEU A 106 20.25 9.95 -9.55
CA LEU A 106 18.93 10.57 -9.66
C LEU A 106 18.45 10.75 -11.10
N CYS A 107 18.96 9.95 -12.06
CA CYS A 107 18.35 9.90 -13.38
C CYS A 107 17.03 9.14 -13.31
N ILE A 108 16.00 9.73 -13.91
CA ILE A 108 14.62 9.23 -13.84
C ILE A 108 14.28 8.52 -15.16
N TYR A 109 13.74 7.32 -15.04
CA TYR A 109 13.33 6.48 -16.16
C TYR A 109 11.88 6.05 -15.95
N LYS A 110 11.01 6.38 -16.92
CA LYS A 110 9.61 5.94 -16.88
C LYS A 110 9.51 4.51 -17.38
N VAL A 111 8.81 3.66 -16.64
CA VAL A 111 8.45 2.31 -17.05
C VAL A 111 7.27 2.40 -18.02
N PRO A 112 7.38 1.89 -19.25
CA PRO A 112 6.28 1.91 -20.21
C PRO A 112 5.09 1.08 -19.73
N TYR A 113 3.87 1.61 -19.88
CA TYR A 113 2.60 0.86 -19.81
C TYR A 113 1.75 1.06 -21.06
N PHE A 114 2.20 1.88 -22.01
CA PHE A 114 1.52 2.12 -23.29
C PHE A 114 2.52 2.07 -24.45
N ASP A 115 2.05 1.74 -25.66
CA ASP A 115 2.89 1.63 -26.85
C ASP A 115 3.68 2.91 -27.15
N TYR A 116 3.05 4.07 -26.97
CA TYR A 116 3.72 5.35 -27.19
C TYR A 116 4.84 5.61 -26.16
N GLU A 117 4.76 5.01 -24.96
CA GLU A 117 5.81 5.13 -23.94
C GLU A 117 7.01 4.24 -24.26
N ILE A 118 6.78 3.09 -24.90
CA ILE A 118 7.87 2.27 -25.46
C ILE A 118 8.58 3.07 -26.55
N ALA A 119 7.82 3.62 -27.51
CA ALA A 119 8.35 4.40 -28.62
C ALA A 119 9.17 5.61 -28.15
N ASN A 120 8.67 6.32 -27.13
CA ASN A 120 9.29 7.52 -26.57
C ASN A 120 10.32 7.23 -25.46
N SER A 121 10.54 5.97 -25.09
CA SER A 121 11.50 5.62 -24.05
C SER A 121 12.91 6.10 -24.41
N ASN A 122 13.58 6.72 -23.45
CA ASN A 122 14.95 7.23 -23.58
C ASN A 122 16.01 6.25 -23.05
N TRP A 123 15.59 5.13 -22.46
CA TRP A 123 16.48 4.11 -21.90
C TRP A 123 16.47 2.81 -22.68
N LEU A 124 15.60 2.70 -23.69
CA LEU A 124 15.56 1.59 -24.64
C LEU A 124 16.18 1.98 -25.97
N GLU A 125 17.05 1.13 -26.51
CA GLU A 125 17.52 1.21 -27.89
C GLU A 125 16.44 0.77 -28.89
N ALA A 126 16.62 1.05 -30.18
CA ALA A 126 15.62 0.74 -31.21
C ALA A 126 15.26 -0.77 -31.27
N GLN A 127 16.26 -1.65 -31.12
CA GLN A 127 16.03 -3.10 -31.08
C GLN A 127 15.30 -3.52 -29.81
N GLU A 128 15.67 -2.95 -28.66
CA GLU A 128 15.02 -3.20 -27.38
C GLU A 128 13.56 -2.73 -27.38
N LYS A 129 13.26 -1.57 -27.99
CA LYS A 129 11.88 -1.08 -28.16
C LYS A 129 11.02 -2.07 -28.94
N ASN A 130 11.55 -2.62 -30.03
CA ASN A 130 10.84 -3.65 -30.80
C ASN A 130 10.61 -4.91 -29.97
N ALA A 131 11.64 -5.40 -29.26
CA ALA A 131 11.50 -6.56 -28.39
C ALA A 131 10.46 -6.34 -27.28
N TYR A 132 10.50 -5.17 -26.64
CA TYR A 132 9.54 -4.77 -25.61
C TYR A 132 8.11 -4.74 -26.17
N PHE A 133 7.92 -4.10 -27.33
CA PHE A 133 6.61 -4.06 -28.01
C PHE A 133 6.07 -5.46 -28.30
N TYR A 134 6.88 -6.34 -28.90
CA TYR A 134 6.44 -7.71 -29.15
C TYR A 134 6.19 -8.48 -27.85
N PHE A 135 6.96 -8.23 -26.80
CA PHE A 135 6.77 -8.91 -25.51
C PHE A 135 5.41 -8.57 -24.88
N VAL A 136 5.07 -7.28 -24.78
CA VAL A 136 3.80 -6.85 -24.16
C VAL A 136 2.57 -7.25 -24.96
N HIS A 137 2.73 -7.48 -26.27
CA HIS A 137 1.69 -7.98 -27.17
C HIS A 137 1.74 -9.50 -27.40
N ASN A 138 2.43 -10.26 -26.54
CA ASN A 138 2.56 -11.73 -26.60
C ASN A 138 3.16 -12.28 -27.92
N GLY A 139 3.89 -11.45 -28.66
CA GLY A 139 4.59 -11.82 -29.89
C GLY A 139 5.93 -12.53 -29.67
N ILE A 140 6.55 -12.38 -28.49
CA ILE A 140 7.73 -13.13 -28.07
C ILE A 140 7.59 -13.61 -26.62
N LYS A 141 8.34 -14.66 -26.25
CA LYS A 141 8.38 -15.15 -24.87
C LYS A 141 9.27 -14.26 -24.00
N TYR A 142 9.12 -14.39 -22.68
CA TYR A 142 9.94 -13.63 -21.74
C TYR A 142 11.44 -13.93 -21.89
N GLU A 143 11.82 -15.18 -22.15
CA GLU A 143 13.22 -15.55 -22.32
C GLU A 143 13.85 -14.83 -23.51
N ASP A 144 13.11 -14.74 -24.62
CA ASP A 144 13.53 -14.05 -25.84
C ASP A 144 13.57 -12.52 -25.63
N PHE A 145 12.61 -11.99 -24.87
CA PHE A 145 12.62 -10.59 -24.43
C PHE A 145 13.89 -10.29 -23.64
N ILE A 146 14.18 -11.07 -22.60
CA ILE A 146 15.37 -10.87 -21.76
C ILE A 146 16.66 -11.00 -22.57
N ALA A 147 16.74 -11.96 -23.48
CA ALA A 147 17.90 -12.13 -24.36
C ALA A 147 18.12 -10.94 -25.32
N SER A 148 17.06 -10.21 -25.64
CA SER A 148 17.10 -9.04 -26.54
C SER A 148 17.44 -7.72 -25.83
N MET A 149 17.57 -7.74 -24.50
CA MET A 149 17.72 -6.54 -23.68
C MET A 149 19.15 -6.39 -23.17
N SER A 150 19.68 -5.18 -23.22
CA SER A 150 20.97 -4.83 -22.63
C SER A 150 20.92 -4.98 -21.10
N LYS A 151 22.09 -5.17 -20.50
CA LYS A 151 22.22 -5.26 -19.04
C LYS A 151 21.61 -4.04 -18.31
N ARG A 152 21.74 -2.85 -18.89
CA ARG A 152 21.20 -1.61 -18.32
C ARG A 152 19.67 -1.61 -18.37
N SER A 153 19.09 -1.90 -19.53
CA SER A 153 17.64 -1.93 -19.71
C SER A 153 16.98 -3.01 -18.85
N LEU A 154 17.62 -4.17 -18.73
CA LEU A 154 17.20 -5.24 -17.81
C LEU A 154 17.28 -4.80 -16.35
N GLN A 155 18.34 -4.11 -15.94
CA GLN A 155 18.46 -3.61 -14.57
C GLN A 155 17.33 -2.63 -14.25
N ILE A 156 17.07 -1.66 -15.13
CA ILE A 156 15.96 -0.71 -14.98
C ILE A 156 14.64 -1.47 -14.86
N PHE A 157 14.34 -2.34 -15.81
CA PHE A 157 13.08 -3.10 -15.83
C PHE A 157 12.89 -3.97 -14.59
N ASN A 158 13.90 -4.76 -14.22
CA ASN A 158 13.83 -5.69 -13.08
C ASN A 158 13.74 -4.95 -11.74
N SER A 159 14.51 -3.87 -11.57
CA SER A 159 14.48 -3.08 -10.34
C SER A 159 13.16 -2.32 -10.20
N SER A 160 12.60 -1.79 -11.30
CA SER A 160 11.30 -1.10 -11.27
C SER A 160 10.16 -2.00 -10.82
N LEU A 161 10.15 -3.25 -11.33
CA LEU A 161 9.10 -4.21 -11.01
C LEU A 161 9.39 -5.00 -9.72
N ASN A 162 10.53 -4.73 -9.07
CA ASN A 162 11.04 -5.47 -7.92
C ASN A 162 10.95 -7.00 -8.14
N ILE A 163 11.43 -7.48 -9.30
CA ILE A 163 11.26 -8.88 -9.72
C ILE A 163 12.04 -9.79 -8.78
N LEU A 164 11.33 -10.42 -7.83
CA LEU A 164 11.86 -11.52 -7.02
C LEU A 164 11.74 -12.86 -7.76
N THR A 165 10.63 -13.06 -8.49
CA THR A 165 10.39 -14.19 -9.39
C THR A 165 9.55 -13.73 -10.60
N TYR A 166 9.73 -14.38 -11.76
CA TYR A 166 8.97 -14.09 -12.98
C TYR A 166 7.45 -14.19 -12.75
N GLU A 167 7.02 -15.29 -12.12
CA GLU A 167 5.63 -15.71 -11.95
C GLU A 167 4.78 -14.69 -11.19
N ASN A 168 5.39 -13.90 -10.31
CA ASN A 168 4.68 -12.97 -9.44
C ASN A 168 4.60 -11.54 -10.00
N CYS A 169 5.56 -11.12 -10.83
CA CYS A 169 5.68 -9.71 -11.20
C CYS A 169 5.28 -9.44 -12.66
N ILE A 170 5.66 -10.33 -13.58
CA ILE A 170 5.44 -10.08 -15.01
C ILE A 170 3.97 -10.20 -15.42
N PRO A 171 3.22 -11.25 -15.04
CA PRO A 171 1.80 -11.32 -15.38
C PRO A 171 1.00 -10.12 -14.87
N ASN A 172 1.33 -9.62 -13.67
CA ASN A 172 0.69 -8.44 -13.06
C ASN A 172 1.06 -7.13 -13.77
N TYR A 173 2.29 -7.01 -14.26
CA TYR A 173 2.70 -5.88 -15.10
C TYR A 173 1.94 -5.91 -16.44
N LEU A 174 1.94 -7.06 -17.12
CA LEU A 174 1.30 -7.23 -18.43
C LEU A 174 -0.22 -7.06 -18.36
N SER A 175 -0.87 -7.51 -17.28
CA SER A 175 -2.32 -7.33 -17.10
C SER A 175 -2.73 -5.87 -16.98
N SER A 176 -1.80 -4.97 -16.66
CA SER A 176 -2.04 -3.53 -16.55
C SER A 176 -1.59 -2.74 -17.79
N PHE A 177 -1.05 -3.41 -18.82
CA PHE A 177 -0.58 -2.74 -20.03
C PHE A 177 -1.75 -2.23 -20.87
N GLY A 178 -1.69 -0.97 -21.29
CA GLY A 178 -2.75 -0.27 -22.01
C GLY A 178 -3.80 0.38 -21.09
N THR A 179 -3.66 0.25 -19.78
CA THR A 179 -4.52 0.88 -18.76
C THR A 179 -3.67 1.64 -17.73
N PRO A 180 -4.27 2.51 -16.90
CA PRO A 180 -3.52 3.10 -15.79
C PRO A 180 -2.95 1.98 -14.90
N PRO A 181 -1.65 1.96 -14.58
CA PRO A 181 -1.03 0.84 -13.90
C PRO A 181 -1.43 0.71 -12.44
N PHE A 182 -1.81 1.83 -11.81
CA PHE A 182 -2.16 1.88 -10.40
C PHE A 182 -3.34 2.81 -10.16
N SER A 183 -3.96 2.59 -9.02
CA SER A 183 -5.03 3.41 -8.47
C SER A 183 -4.80 3.59 -6.97
N TYR A 184 -5.34 4.68 -6.43
CA TYR A 184 -5.30 4.98 -5.01
C TYR A 184 -6.66 5.52 -4.55
N PRO A 185 -7.24 5.00 -3.45
CA PRO A 185 -8.56 5.38 -2.99
C PRO A 185 -8.56 6.84 -2.52
N MET A 186 -9.59 7.59 -2.90
CA MET A 186 -9.86 8.88 -2.28
C MET A 186 -10.11 8.67 -0.78
N TYR A 187 -9.58 9.57 0.04
CA TYR A 187 -9.57 9.49 1.51
C TYR A 187 -8.73 8.34 2.10
N GLY A 188 -7.91 7.68 1.29
CA GLY A 188 -7.01 6.61 1.73
C GLY A 188 -7.68 5.26 1.90
N GLU A 189 -6.92 4.27 2.36
CA GLU A 189 -7.39 2.88 2.50
C GLU A 189 -8.47 2.70 3.56
N ARG A 190 -8.62 3.68 4.45
CA ARG A 190 -9.72 3.76 5.39
C ARG A 190 -11.07 3.73 4.70
N GLU A 191 -11.24 4.36 3.55
CA GLU A 191 -12.53 4.37 2.84
C GLU A 191 -12.95 2.95 2.45
N ILE A 192 -12.00 2.14 1.97
CA ILE A 192 -12.24 0.72 1.67
C ILE A 192 -12.66 -0.04 2.94
N SER A 193 -11.97 0.20 4.05
CA SER A 193 -12.24 -0.46 5.33
C SER A 193 -13.61 -0.08 5.92
N ASP A 194 -13.98 1.20 5.83
CA ASP A 194 -15.28 1.72 6.26
C ASP A 194 -16.42 1.11 5.43
N GLN A 195 -16.29 1.07 4.10
CA GLN A 195 -17.32 0.48 3.23
C GLN A 195 -17.46 -1.04 3.39
N LEU A 196 -16.34 -1.77 3.50
CA LEU A 196 -16.38 -3.20 3.79
C LEU A 196 -17.06 -3.49 5.13
N SER A 197 -16.75 -2.71 6.18
CA SER A 197 -17.38 -2.85 7.50
C SER A 197 -18.89 -2.62 7.43
N ARG A 198 -19.34 -1.67 6.61
CA ARG A 198 -20.76 -1.41 6.37
C ARG A 198 -21.47 -2.59 5.70
N VAL A 199 -20.89 -3.15 4.65
CA VAL A 199 -21.47 -4.32 3.96
C VAL A 199 -21.49 -5.55 4.85
N LEU A 200 -20.44 -5.78 5.63
CA LEU A 200 -20.40 -6.86 6.61
C LEU A 200 -21.45 -6.68 7.72
N SER A 201 -21.72 -5.44 8.13
CA SER A 201 -22.79 -5.14 9.08
C SER A 201 -24.16 -5.56 8.53
N PHE A 202 -24.44 -5.32 7.24
CA PHE A 202 -25.66 -5.83 6.58
C PHE A 202 -25.72 -7.36 6.51
N ARG A 203 -24.58 -8.05 6.64
CA ARG A 203 -24.49 -9.51 6.75
C ARG A 203 -24.59 -10.02 8.20
N ASN A 204 -24.96 -9.16 9.15
CA ASN A 204 -25.07 -9.43 10.59
C ASN A 204 -23.71 -9.70 11.29
N ILE A 205 -22.62 -9.13 10.79
CA ILE A 205 -21.37 -9.09 11.55
C ILE A 205 -21.39 -7.85 12.46
N SER A 206 -21.12 -8.05 13.74
CA SER A 206 -21.05 -6.94 14.71
C SER A 206 -19.63 -6.39 14.78
N PHE A 207 -19.51 -5.07 14.95
CA PHE A 207 -18.23 -4.38 15.09
C PHE A 207 -18.11 -3.72 16.46
N TYR A 208 -16.95 -3.87 17.09
CA TYR A 208 -16.60 -3.16 18.31
C TYR A 208 -15.21 -2.52 18.17
N VAL A 209 -15.19 -1.23 17.83
CA VAL A 209 -13.96 -0.44 17.63
C VAL A 209 -13.84 0.63 18.70
N ASN A 210 -12.74 0.61 19.47
CA ASN A 210 -12.42 1.60 20.50
C ASN A 210 -10.99 1.44 21.05
N LYS A 211 -10.20 2.52 21.19
CA LYS A 211 -8.81 2.48 21.72
C LYS A 211 -8.62 1.76 23.06
N SER A 212 -9.62 1.75 23.93
CA SER A 212 -9.53 1.14 25.26
C SER A 212 -9.83 -0.36 25.31
N LEU A 213 -10.20 -0.97 24.17
CA LEU A 213 -10.59 -2.37 24.14
C LEU A 213 -9.46 -3.30 24.58
N LYS A 214 -9.83 -4.24 25.45
CA LYS A 214 -8.96 -5.33 25.88
C LYS A 214 -9.66 -6.66 25.62
N CYS A 215 -9.01 -7.52 24.86
CA CYS A 215 -9.45 -8.90 24.67
C CYS A 215 -8.63 -9.81 25.59
N THR A 216 -9.31 -10.51 26.51
CA THR A 216 -8.71 -11.44 27.46
C THR A 216 -9.28 -12.83 27.29
N ARG A 217 -8.46 -13.88 27.44
CA ARG A 217 -8.95 -15.26 27.46
C ARG A 217 -9.38 -15.62 28.88
N VAL A 218 -10.61 -16.09 29.05
CA VAL A 218 -11.19 -16.49 30.33
C VAL A 218 -11.70 -17.92 30.17
N ASN A 219 -11.04 -18.87 30.84
CA ASN A 219 -11.32 -20.31 30.72
C ASN A 219 -11.35 -20.79 29.25
N ASP A 220 -12.54 -21.14 28.76
CA ASP A 220 -12.84 -21.71 27.46
C ASP A 220 -13.36 -20.69 26.42
N HIS A 221 -13.42 -19.40 26.78
CA HIS A 221 -13.88 -18.33 25.90
C HIS A 221 -12.98 -17.09 26.00
N TYR A 222 -13.31 -16.07 25.22
CA TYR A 222 -12.67 -14.77 25.18
C TYR A 222 -13.67 -13.69 25.57
N GLU A 223 -13.20 -12.68 26.30
CA GLU A 223 -13.96 -11.51 26.70
C GLU A 223 -13.34 -10.26 26.11
N ILE A 224 -14.16 -9.43 25.47
CA ILE A 224 -13.83 -8.09 25.01
C ILE A 224 -14.45 -7.12 26.01
N ASN A 225 -13.59 -6.36 26.69
CA ASN A 225 -13.99 -5.34 27.65
C ASN A 225 -13.74 -3.96 27.07
N GLY A 226 -14.76 -3.10 27.08
CA GLY A 226 -14.63 -1.71 26.67
C GLY A 226 -15.72 -0.81 27.25
N ILE A 227 -15.73 0.45 26.81
CA ILE A 227 -16.58 1.50 27.40
C ILE A 227 -18.09 1.34 27.15
N TYR A 228 -18.50 0.48 26.21
CA TYR A 228 -19.91 0.25 25.85
C TYR A 228 -20.44 -1.08 26.40
N GLY A 229 -19.67 -1.72 27.29
CA GLY A 229 -19.97 -3.01 27.88
C GLY A 229 -19.09 -4.12 27.35
N ASN A 230 -19.47 -5.35 27.70
CA ASN A 230 -18.67 -6.53 27.46
C ASN A 230 -19.32 -7.44 26.40
N ALA A 231 -18.46 -8.02 25.56
CA ALA A 231 -18.84 -9.06 24.62
C ALA A 231 -17.99 -10.31 24.86
N THR A 232 -18.56 -11.48 24.66
CA THR A 232 -17.85 -12.76 24.79
C THR A 232 -17.86 -13.51 23.47
N PHE A 233 -16.83 -14.31 23.21
CA PHE A 233 -16.83 -15.22 22.06
C PHE A 233 -16.02 -16.50 22.33
N ARG A 234 -16.42 -17.61 21.71
CA ARG A 234 -15.81 -18.93 21.98
C ARG A 234 -14.54 -19.19 21.18
N LYS A 235 -14.53 -18.83 19.91
CA LYS A 235 -13.43 -19.14 18.98
C LYS A 235 -12.79 -17.86 18.47
N ARG A 236 -11.51 -17.65 18.79
CA ARG A 236 -10.71 -16.61 18.14
C ARG A 236 -10.20 -17.15 16.82
N LYS A 237 -10.50 -16.48 15.72
CA LYS A 237 -9.75 -16.68 14.49
C LYS A 237 -8.62 -15.66 14.48
N SER A 238 -7.44 -16.08 14.93
CA SER A 238 -6.19 -15.36 14.67
C SER A 238 -5.51 -15.95 13.45
N GLU A 239 -4.80 -15.13 12.68
CA GLU A 239 -3.99 -15.51 11.51
C GLU A 239 -2.77 -16.40 11.84
N ALA A 240 -2.76 -17.11 12.97
CA ALA A 240 -1.63 -17.95 13.33
C ALA A 240 -1.76 -19.31 12.62
N ASN A 241 -1.21 -19.41 11.41
CA ASN A 241 -0.64 -20.67 10.90
C ASN A 241 0.35 -20.53 9.71
N GLU A 242 0.83 -19.34 9.37
CA GLU A 242 2.04 -19.22 8.56
C GLU A 242 3.12 -18.52 9.38
N VAL A 243 4.02 -19.32 9.95
CA VAL A 243 5.27 -18.85 10.57
C VAL A 243 6.21 -18.43 9.46
N VAL A 244 5.92 -17.31 8.81
CA VAL A 244 6.89 -16.56 8.03
C VAL A 244 7.45 -15.51 8.98
N SER A 245 8.77 -15.47 9.14
CA SER A 245 9.43 -14.43 9.95
C SER A 245 8.94 -13.06 9.45
N PRO A 246 8.30 -12.22 10.28
CA PRO A 246 7.74 -10.96 9.82
C PRO A 246 8.86 -10.10 9.24
N VAL A 247 8.76 -9.77 7.96
CA VAL A 247 9.66 -8.80 7.32
C VAL A 247 9.23 -7.43 7.82
N SER A 248 10.11 -6.76 8.55
CA SER A 248 9.86 -5.39 9.01
C SER A 248 10.06 -4.41 7.86
N PHE A 249 9.08 -3.55 7.62
CA PHE A 249 9.23 -2.42 6.72
C PHE A 249 9.48 -1.13 7.50
N TYR A 250 10.29 -0.26 6.93
CA TYR A 250 10.68 1.03 7.49
C TYR A 250 10.18 2.13 6.58
N PHE A 251 9.50 3.12 7.18
CA PHE A 251 8.83 4.20 6.48
C PHE A 251 9.40 5.55 6.90
N ARG A 252 9.47 6.46 5.93
CA ARG A 252 9.57 7.90 6.15
C ARG A 252 8.53 8.59 5.30
N VAL A 253 7.65 9.34 5.94
CA VAL A 253 6.52 10.01 5.31
C VAL A 253 6.74 11.51 5.40
N LEU A 254 6.74 12.15 4.24
CA LEU A 254 6.88 13.58 4.12
C LEU A 254 5.57 14.19 3.64
N LEU A 255 5.23 15.35 4.18
CA LEU A 255 4.28 16.26 3.56
C LEU A 255 5.06 17.43 2.96
N LEU A 256 4.95 17.64 1.65
CA LEU A 256 5.72 18.63 0.91
C LEU A 256 4.84 19.77 0.36
N LYS A 257 5.40 20.98 0.24
CA LYS A 257 4.74 22.14 -0.41
C LYS A 257 4.80 22.06 -1.94
N GLN A 258 5.81 21.39 -2.47
CA GLN A 258 6.04 21.19 -3.91
C GLN A 258 6.20 19.68 -4.19
N PRO A 259 5.83 19.21 -5.39
CA PRO A 259 6.03 17.82 -5.76
C PRO A 259 7.50 17.40 -5.60
N PHE A 260 7.74 16.17 -5.16
CA PHE A 260 9.10 15.64 -5.10
C PHE A 260 9.69 15.46 -6.52
N ILE A 261 8.96 14.77 -7.40
CA ILE A 261 9.32 14.61 -8.82
C ILE A 261 8.08 14.91 -9.67
N LEU A 262 7.01 14.14 -9.44
CA LEU A 262 5.69 14.34 -10.02
C LEU A 262 4.63 14.46 -8.92
N PRO A 263 3.47 15.08 -9.18
CA PRO A 263 2.37 15.16 -8.22
C PRO A 263 1.93 13.78 -7.69
N THR A 264 1.78 12.82 -8.60
CA THR A 264 1.30 11.46 -8.32
C THR A 264 2.14 10.45 -9.10
N PHE A 265 2.83 9.55 -8.41
CA PHE A 265 3.59 8.48 -9.05
C PHE A 265 3.92 7.36 -8.07
N PHE A 266 4.20 6.18 -8.62
CA PHE A 266 4.91 5.12 -7.94
C PHE A 266 6.34 5.02 -8.47
N GLY A 267 7.30 4.66 -7.64
CA GLY A 267 8.61 4.33 -8.16
C GLY A 267 9.55 3.64 -7.20
N THR A 268 10.70 3.30 -7.73
CA THR A 268 11.81 2.69 -7.00
C THR A 268 13.05 3.56 -7.18
N ILE A 269 13.76 3.82 -6.08
CA ILE A 269 14.97 4.63 -6.02
C ILE A 269 16.12 3.72 -5.61
N MET A 270 17.24 3.81 -6.33
CA MET A 270 18.49 3.16 -5.93
C MET A 270 19.31 4.09 -5.03
N VAL A 271 19.53 3.68 -3.78
CA VAL A 271 20.35 4.39 -2.80
C VAL A 271 21.32 3.41 -2.15
N ASP A 272 22.63 3.67 -2.26
CA ASP A 272 23.69 2.78 -1.77
C ASP A 272 23.51 1.32 -2.22
N LYS A 273 23.16 1.10 -3.50
CA LYS A 273 22.84 -0.21 -4.09
C LYS A 273 21.65 -0.93 -3.46
N LYS A 274 20.78 -0.21 -2.75
CA LYS A 274 19.53 -0.74 -2.18
C LYS A 274 18.32 -0.03 -2.75
N ILE A 275 17.22 -0.76 -2.87
CA ILE A 275 15.96 -0.24 -3.39
C ILE A 275 15.16 0.40 -2.26
N VAL A 276 14.78 1.67 -2.45
CA VAL A 276 13.78 2.37 -1.65
C VAL A 276 12.58 2.62 -2.54
N ASN A 277 11.42 2.13 -2.14
CA ASN A 277 10.18 2.41 -2.85
C ASN A 277 9.67 3.81 -2.49
N VAL A 278 9.02 4.47 -3.44
CA VAL A 278 8.41 5.78 -3.26
C VAL A 278 6.99 5.80 -3.80
N ILE A 279 6.08 6.34 -3.01
CA ILE A 279 4.71 6.67 -3.44
C ILE A 279 4.52 8.16 -3.21
N SER A 280 4.16 8.91 -4.25
CA SER A 280 3.76 10.31 -4.14
C SER A 280 2.28 10.43 -4.47
N ILE A 281 1.52 11.10 -3.61
CA ILE A 281 0.09 11.35 -3.74
C ILE A 281 -0.17 12.85 -3.54
N ASN A 282 -0.90 13.48 -4.45
CA ASN A 282 -1.30 14.88 -4.32
C ASN A 282 -2.65 15.00 -3.57
N CYS A 283 -3.05 16.24 -3.30
CA CYS A 283 -4.30 16.54 -2.60
C CYS A 283 -5.59 16.13 -3.35
N SER A 284 -5.53 15.64 -4.59
CA SER A 284 -6.72 15.17 -5.31
C SER A 284 -7.33 13.93 -4.65
N ALA A 285 -6.50 13.07 -4.06
CA ALA A 285 -6.91 11.92 -3.24
C ALA A 285 -7.49 12.31 -1.87
N LYS A 286 -7.54 13.61 -1.52
CA LYS A 286 -8.09 14.10 -0.24
C LYS A 286 -7.40 13.57 1.03
N VAL A 287 -6.19 13.03 0.90
CA VAL A 287 -5.36 12.58 2.03
C VAL A 287 -4.48 13.67 2.63
N CYS A 288 -4.39 14.84 1.99
CA CYS A 288 -3.60 15.96 2.46
C CYS A 288 -4.24 17.30 2.06
N PRO A 289 -3.83 18.43 2.68
CA PRO A 289 -4.40 19.74 2.39
C PRO A 289 -4.17 20.19 0.95
N PRO A 290 -4.97 21.15 0.44
CA PRO A 290 -4.81 21.67 -0.91
C PRO A 290 -3.37 22.15 -1.20
N ASN A 291 -2.89 21.87 -2.41
CA ASN A 291 -1.55 22.26 -2.88
C ASN A 291 -0.39 21.65 -2.09
N THR A 292 -0.60 20.50 -1.46
CA THR A 292 0.46 19.72 -0.80
C THR A 292 0.55 18.31 -1.37
N PHE A 293 1.68 17.65 -1.08
CA PHE A 293 2.02 16.34 -1.64
C PHE A 293 2.49 15.43 -0.52
N LEU A 294 1.84 14.28 -0.37
CA LEU A 294 2.19 13.26 0.60
C LEU A 294 3.13 12.26 -0.08
N VAL A 295 4.32 12.07 0.47
CA VAL A 295 5.36 11.21 -0.11
C VAL A 295 5.77 10.17 0.91
N TYR A 296 5.63 8.90 0.55
CA TYR A 296 6.08 7.76 1.33
C TYR A 296 7.39 7.25 0.75
N PHE A 297 8.42 7.13 1.57
CA PHE A 297 9.61 6.33 1.28
C PHE A 297 9.56 5.08 2.14
N TYR A 298 9.75 3.90 1.55
CA TYR A 298 9.74 2.66 2.32
C TYR A 298 10.62 1.55 1.75
N ALA A 299 11.10 0.70 2.64
CA ALA A 299 11.91 -0.47 2.30
C ALA A 299 11.82 -1.56 3.38
N ASP A 300 12.22 -2.78 3.03
CA ASP A 300 12.38 -3.93 3.94
C ASP A 300 13.65 -3.86 4.81
N HIS A 301 14.37 -2.75 4.71
CA HIS A 301 15.55 -2.43 5.49
C HIS A 301 15.48 -0.97 5.96
N LYS A 302 16.25 -0.66 7.02
CA LYS A 302 16.32 0.71 7.53
C LYS A 302 16.71 1.68 6.43
N LEU A 303 15.92 2.75 6.28
CA LEU A 303 16.19 3.80 5.32
C LEU A 303 17.54 4.48 5.63
N PRO A 304 18.39 4.77 4.63
CA PRO A 304 19.66 5.44 4.84
C PRO A 304 19.49 6.80 5.53
N ALA A 305 20.36 7.14 6.48
CA ALA A 305 20.27 8.41 7.21
C ALA A 305 20.42 9.63 6.29
N HIS A 306 21.22 9.51 5.23
CA HIS A 306 21.45 10.53 4.21
C HIS A 306 20.42 10.49 3.07
N LEU A 307 19.31 9.74 3.19
CA LEU A 307 18.31 9.63 2.11
C LEU A 307 17.83 11.02 1.64
N MET A 308 17.50 11.93 2.55
CA MET A 308 16.99 13.26 2.16
C MET A 308 18.02 14.13 1.45
N SER A 309 19.27 14.13 1.94
CA SER A 309 20.35 14.89 1.31
C SER A 309 20.76 14.29 -0.04
N HIS A 310 20.75 12.95 -0.15
CA HIS A 310 20.94 12.25 -1.41
C HIS A 310 19.88 12.64 -2.44
N LEU A 311 18.59 12.66 -2.04
CA LEU A 311 17.46 13.06 -2.88
C LEU A 311 17.36 14.58 -3.12
N LYS A 312 18.23 15.39 -2.52
CA LYS A 312 18.26 16.85 -2.63
C LYS A 312 16.91 17.51 -2.27
N ILE A 313 16.20 16.95 -1.29
CA ILE A 313 14.93 17.52 -0.81
C ILE A 313 15.24 18.70 0.13
N ASP A 314 14.78 19.90 -0.25
CA ASP A 314 14.92 21.11 0.56
C ASP A 314 14.07 21.03 1.84
N GLU A 315 14.69 21.25 3.01
CA GLU A 315 14.02 21.27 4.31
C GLU A 315 12.90 22.32 4.41
N ASN A 316 13.00 23.42 3.64
CA ASN A 316 11.97 24.45 3.57
C ASN A 316 10.70 23.98 2.83
N ASN A 317 10.85 22.97 1.97
CA ASN A 317 9.74 22.33 1.26
C ASN A 317 8.96 21.35 2.17
N ILE A 318 9.60 20.83 3.21
CA ILE A 318 9.01 19.85 4.11
C ILE A 318 8.10 20.53 5.14
N LEU A 319 6.82 20.18 5.15
CA LEU A 319 5.85 20.58 6.18
C LEU A 319 5.86 19.59 7.34
N ASN A 320 5.80 18.29 7.05
CA ASN A 320 5.88 17.22 8.03
C ASN A 320 6.91 16.18 7.62
N ASP A 321 7.52 15.56 8.63
CA ASP A 321 8.49 14.48 8.47
C ASP A 321 8.33 13.51 9.64
N VAL A 322 7.87 12.31 9.32
CA VAL A 322 7.56 11.26 10.29
C VAL A 322 8.18 9.95 9.83
N THR A 323 8.83 9.24 10.75
CA THR A 323 9.36 7.89 10.49
C THR A 323 8.69 6.88 11.40
N PHE A 324 8.57 5.64 10.94
CA PHE A 324 8.06 4.52 11.73
C PHE A 324 8.46 3.18 11.09
N SER A 325 8.22 2.09 11.81
CA SER A 325 8.33 0.73 11.29
C SER A 325 7.02 -0.02 11.45
N ASN A 326 6.76 -1.04 10.62
CA ASN A 326 5.64 -1.96 10.81
C ASN A 326 6.13 -3.43 10.72
N MET A 327 5.31 -4.37 11.21
CA MET A 327 5.63 -5.82 11.24
C MET A 327 4.64 -6.67 10.45
N ARG A 328 3.72 -6.05 9.70
CA ARG A 328 2.74 -6.75 8.89
C ARG A 328 3.30 -7.01 7.50
N GLU A 329 2.97 -8.17 6.95
CA GLU A 329 3.43 -8.60 5.63
C GLU A 329 2.95 -7.62 4.56
N PHE A 330 3.90 -6.90 3.95
CA PHE A 330 3.64 -6.07 2.79
C PHE A 330 3.58 -6.97 1.55
N ASN A 331 2.41 -7.57 1.31
CA ASN A 331 2.24 -8.49 0.19
C ASN A 331 1.60 -7.77 -1.01
N TRP A 332 2.39 -7.56 -2.07
CA TRP A 332 1.91 -7.07 -3.37
C TRP A 332 0.93 -8.03 -4.06
N SER A 333 0.75 -9.26 -3.56
CA SER A 333 -0.12 -10.26 -4.21
C SER A 333 -1.61 -9.93 -4.19
N PHE A 334 -2.03 -8.89 -3.44
CA PHE A 334 -3.39 -8.36 -3.47
C PHE A 334 -3.53 -7.03 -4.23
N SER A 335 -2.41 -6.42 -4.66
CA SER A 335 -2.44 -5.23 -5.49
C SER A 335 -2.56 -5.55 -6.97
#